data_AF-A0A836GY78-F1
#
_entry.id   AF-A0A836GY78-F1
#
_cell.length_a   1.000
_cell.length_b   1.000
_cell.length_c   1.000
_cell.angle_alpha   90.00
_cell.angle_beta   90.00
_cell.angle_gamma   90.00
#
_symmetry.space_group_name_H-M   'P 1'
#
loop_
_entity.id
_entity.type
_entity.pdbx_description
1 polymer ?
#
loop_
_entity_poly.entity_id
_entity_poly.type
_entity_poly.pdbx_seq_one_letter_code
_entity_poly.pdbx_strand_id
1 'polypeptide(L)'
;MPPVARLTPEQAMFWFIMGYTANVPGVEAGSLPVAKPIFSSCFGGPFLVRHATFYGEQLARKMTEHKARVWLLNTGYAGGRADRGAKRMPLKVTRAVIDAIHDGSLDQEEYCVYPGWGLQIPKSCSRVPPQLLDPRKAWKDVKAFNETTKELVTMFQDSFQKRFAAKASDALKSAVPKYVVVECVRACPCAVEEGERDSTGCSFILACLAPVFTPVSDSPRPKVQERADAR
;
A
#
# COMPACT_ATOMS: atom_id res chain seq x y z
N MET A 1 -7.16 2.92 1.85
CA MET A 1 -5.95 3.22 2.65
C MET A 1 -5.63 2.02 3.55
N PRO A 2 -4.36 1.63 3.72
CA PRO A 2 -3.95 0.60 4.68
C PRO A 2 -4.25 1.04 6.13
N PRO A 3 -4.46 0.10 7.08
CA PRO A 3 -4.65 0.44 8.48
C PRO A 3 -3.52 1.28 9.05
N VAL A 4 -2.29 0.97 8.62
CA VAL A 4 -1.08 1.71 8.94
C VAL A 4 -0.11 1.66 7.77
N ALA A 5 0.60 2.75 7.53
CA ALA A 5 1.77 2.80 6.67
C ALA A 5 2.86 3.66 7.30
N ARG A 6 4.12 3.25 7.14
CA ARG A 6 5.29 4.06 7.47
C ARG A 6 5.58 4.99 6.30
N LEU A 7 5.74 6.28 6.57
CA LEU A 7 6.01 7.28 5.54
C LEU A 7 7.49 7.64 5.49
N THR A 8 8.02 7.82 4.28
CA THR A 8 9.29 8.54 4.09
C THR A 8 9.10 10.04 4.40
N PRO A 9 10.16 10.82 4.63
CA PRO A 9 10.03 12.27 4.85
C PRO A 9 9.27 13.01 3.73
N GLU A 10 9.51 12.63 2.47
CA GLU A 10 8.86 13.22 1.30
C GLU A 10 7.37 12.88 1.27
N GLN A 11 7.04 11.62 1.57
CA GLN A 11 5.66 11.18 1.74
C GLN A 11 5.00 11.91 2.91
N ALA A 12 5.65 12.03 4.06
CA ALA A 12 5.11 12.73 5.21
C ALA A 12 4.72 14.18 4.86
N MET A 13 5.60 14.90 4.15
CA MET A 13 5.30 16.24 3.66
C MET A 13 4.11 16.24 2.68
N PHE A 14 4.11 15.32 1.71
CA PHE A 14 3.00 15.17 0.76
C PHE A 14 1.65 14.93 1.46
N TRP A 15 1.58 13.91 2.31
CA TRP A 15 0.37 13.54 3.03
C TRP A 15 -0.12 14.65 3.96
N PHE A 16 0.81 15.37 4.60
CA PHE A 16 0.48 16.49 5.46
C PHE A 16 -0.14 17.67 4.70
N ILE A 17 0.49 18.15 3.61
CA ILE A 17 -0.07 19.28 2.86
C ILE A 17 -1.34 18.89 2.08
N MET A 18 -1.42 17.64 1.61
CA MET A 18 -2.62 17.15 0.92
C MET A 18 -3.80 17.07 1.87
N GLY A 19 -3.57 16.52 3.07
CA GLY A 19 -4.54 16.51 4.16
C GLY A 19 -5.83 15.75 3.83
N TYR A 20 -5.68 14.60 3.18
CA TYR A 20 -6.81 13.75 2.83
C TYR A 20 -7.44 13.14 4.08
N THR A 21 -8.72 13.42 4.29
CA THR A 21 -9.53 12.87 5.38
C THR A 21 -11.00 12.81 4.95
N ALA A 22 -11.90 12.50 5.86
CA ALA A 22 -13.34 12.61 5.64
C ALA A 22 -13.91 13.72 6.51
N ASN A 23 -14.77 14.57 5.94
CA ASN A 23 -15.59 15.50 6.71
C ASN A 23 -16.69 14.68 7.38
N VAL A 24 -16.64 14.57 8.71
CA VAL A 24 -17.60 13.81 9.51
C VAL A 24 -18.85 14.66 9.71
N PRO A 25 -20.07 14.10 9.61
CA PRO A 25 -21.30 14.85 9.82
C PRO A 25 -21.29 15.60 11.17
N GLY A 26 -21.68 16.87 11.17
CA GLY A 26 -21.89 17.68 12.39
C GLY A 26 -20.73 18.60 12.79
N VAL A 27 -19.59 18.58 12.08
CA VAL A 27 -18.45 19.47 12.38
C VAL A 27 -18.63 20.87 11.75
N GLU A 28 -19.31 20.95 10.61
CA GLU A 28 -19.61 22.21 9.92
C GLU A 28 -21.13 22.34 9.68
N ALA A 29 -21.67 23.56 9.76
CA ALA A 29 -23.08 23.81 9.44
C ALA A 29 -23.39 23.39 7.99
N GLY A 30 -24.49 22.66 7.78
CA GLY A 30 -24.85 22.12 6.47
C GLY A 30 -24.15 20.81 6.08
N SER A 31 -23.47 20.13 7.03
CA SER A 31 -22.87 18.82 6.78
C SER A 31 -23.92 17.78 6.38
N LEU A 32 -23.61 16.98 5.36
CA LEU A 32 -24.45 15.88 4.91
C LEU A 32 -24.42 14.71 5.90
N PRO A 33 -25.44 13.84 5.91
CA PRO A 33 -25.51 12.69 6.83
C PRO A 33 -24.44 11.61 6.56
N VAL A 34 -23.77 11.66 5.39
CA VAL A 34 -22.72 10.71 5.01
C VAL A 34 -21.38 11.43 4.91
N ALA A 35 -20.35 10.86 5.53
CA ALA A 35 -19.01 11.42 5.52
C ALA A 35 -18.46 11.52 4.09
N LYS A 36 -18.02 12.72 3.69
CA LYS A 36 -17.47 12.97 2.36
C LYS A 36 -15.94 13.05 2.40
N PRO A 37 -15.23 12.44 1.44
CA PRO A 37 -13.79 12.65 1.32
C PRO A 37 -13.48 14.14 1.09
N ILE A 38 -12.50 14.67 1.80
CA ILE A 38 -12.07 16.06 1.72
C ILE A 38 -10.54 16.13 1.77
N PHE A 39 -9.97 17.12 1.07
CA PHE A 39 -8.55 17.45 1.17
C PHE A 39 -8.40 18.76 1.93
N SER A 40 -8.15 18.66 3.24
CA SER A 40 -8.00 19.80 4.14
C SER A 40 -6.53 20.00 4.47
N SER A 41 -5.90 21.01 3.86
CA SER A 41 -4.46 21.32 4.04
C SER A 41 -4.00 21.17 5.50
N CYS A 42 -2.92 20.46 5.74
CA CYS A 42 -2.33 20.26 7.08
C CYS A 42 -3.30 19.63 8.10
N PHE A 43 -4.35 18.94 7.62
CA PHE A 43 -5.46 18.43 8.43
C PHE A 43 -6.21 19.51 9.24
N GLY A 44 -6.08 20.78 8.85
CA GLY A 44 -6.62 21.92 9.58
C GLY A 44 -6.88 23.13 8.68
N GLY A 45 -7.19 22.89 7.41
CA GLY A 45 -7.32 23.91 6.36
C GLY A 45 -8.13 25.15 6.76
N PRO A 46 -9.32 25.01 7.39
CA PRO A 46 -10.12 26.15 7.83
C PRO A 46 -9.45 27.11 8.83
N PHE A 47 -8.37 26.68 9.48
CA PHE A 47 -7.66 27.45 10.52
C PHE A 47 -6.30 27.99 10.06
N LEU A 48 -5.88 27.69 8.82
CA LEU A 48 -4.57 28.11 8.31
C LEU A 48 -4.59 29.57 7.85
N VAL A 49 -3.55 30.30 8.25
CA VAL A 49 -3.34 31.70 7.84
C VAL A 49 -2.31 31.79 6.71
N ARG A 50 -1.25 30.97 6.77
CA ARG A 50 -0.22 30.90 5.73
C ARG A 50 -0.56 29.82 4.70
N HIS A 51 0.15 29.84 3.58
CA HIS A 51 0.06 28.77 2.59
C HIS A 51 0.52 27.43 3.19
N ALA A 52 -0.13 26.31 2.83
CA ALA A 52 0.14 24.99 3.40
C ALA A 52 1.62 24.57 3.34
N THR A 53 2.31 24.95 2.25
CA THR A 53 3.76 24.69 2.08
C THR A 53 4.60 25.23 3.24
N PHE A 54 4.24 26.40 3.79
CA PHE A 54 4.97 26.99 4.92
C PHE A 54 4.92 26.10 6.18
N TYR A 55 3.78 25.45 6.43
CA TYR A 55 3.64 24.51 7.54
C TYR A 55 4.30 23.16 7.23
N GLY A 56 4.23 22.71 5.97
CA GLY A 56 4.89 21.49 5.51
C GLY A 56 6.42 21.54 5.66
N GLU A 57 7.04 22.66 5.27
CA GLU A 57 8.48 22.89 5.45
C GLU A 57 8.90 22.90 6.92
N GLN A 58 8.10 23.53 7.79
CA GLN A 58 8.36 23.52 9.23
C GLN A 58 8.26 22.12 9.83
N LEU A 59 7.25 21.34 9.43
CA LEU A 59 7.10 19.95 9.87
C LEU A 59 8.29 19.12 9.40
N ALA A 60 8.68 19.24 8.12
CA ALA A 60 9.82 18.52 7.57
C ALA A 60 11.11 18.85 8.34
N ARG A 61 11.37 20.13 8.62
CA ARG A 61 12.52 20.55 9.44
C ARG A 61 12.50 19.90 10.83
N LYS A 62 11.36 19.94 11.51
CA LYS A 62 11.20 19.38 12.86
C LYS A 62 11.34 17.87 12.89
N MET A 63 10.83 17.17 11.88
CA MET A 63 11.00 15.74 11.75
C MET A 63 12.47 15.35 11.59
N THR A 64 13.21 16.05 10.74
CA THR A 64 14.65 15.81 10.53
C THR A 64 15.46 16.10 11.79
N GLU A 65 15.20 17.23 12.46
CA GLU A 65 15.87 17.64 13.70
C GLU A 65 15.71 16.60 14.82
N HIS A 66 14.50 16.07 14.99
CA HIS A 66 14.16 15.16 16.09
C HIS A 66 14.14 13.69 15.68
N LYS A 67 14.52 13.37 14.44
CA LYS A 67 14.47 12.01 13.85
C LYS A 67 13.11 11.35 14.06
N ALA A 68 12.03 12.13 13.92
CA ALA A 68 10.68 11.68 14.18
C ALA A 68 10.21 10.74 13.06
N ARG A 69 9.54 9.66 13.46
CA ARG A 69 8.93 8.69 12.54
C ARG A 69 7.49 9.10 12.27
N VAL A 70 7.06 8.99 11.02
CA VAL A 70 5.70 9.36 10.61
C VAL A 70 4.91 8.15 10.12
N TRP A 71 3.68 8.09 10.61
CA TRP A 71 2.75 7.02 10.35
C TRP A 71 1.47 7.59 9.75
N LEU A 72 0.92 6.88 8.78
CA LEU A 72 -0.38 7.15 8.20
C LEU A 72 -1.36 6.07 8.67
N LEU A 73 -2.38 6.46 9.43
CA LEU A 73 -3.37 5.53 9.97
C LEU A 73 -4.72 5.73 9.28
N ASN A 74 -5.33 4.64 8.82
CA ASN A 74 -6.72 4.66 8.35
C ASN A 74 -7.68 4.37 9.50
N THR A 75 -8.32 5.43 10.01
CA THR A 75 -9.40 5.34 11.01
C THR A 75 -10.80 5.37 10.38
N GLY A 76 -10.88 5.32 9.05
CA GLY A 76 -12.12 5.36 8.27
C GLY A 76 -12.72 3.98 8.06
N TYR A 77 -12.74 3.52 6.81
CA TYR A 77 -13.41 2.28 6.38
C TYR A 77 -12.40 1.27 5.81
N ALA A 78 -12.75 -0.02 5.89
CA ALA A 78 -11.94 -1.13 5.40
C ALA A 78 -12.77 -2.13 4.60
N GLY A 79 -12.15 -2.81 3.63
CA GLY A 79 -12.76 -3.87 2.82
C GLY A 79 -13.86 -3.42 1.86
N GLY A 80 -14.04 -2.12 1.67
CA GLY A 80 -15.03 -1.55 0.76
C GLY A 80 -15.19 -0.04 0.93
N ARG A 81 -16.19 0.52 0.26
CA ARG A 81 -16.56 1.93 0.37
C ARG A 81 -17.65 2.16 1.42
N ALA A 82 -17.60 3.31 2.10
CA ALA A 82 -18.60 3.70 3.10
C ALA A 82 -20.02 3.78 2.52
N ASP A 83 -20.15 4.37 1.32
CA ASP A 83 -21.40 4.51 0.57
C ASP A 83 -21.97 3.18 0.04
N ARG A 84 -21.20 2.09 0.12
CA ARG A 84 -21.61 0.72 -0.24
C ARG A 84 -21.68 -0.23 0.96
N GLY A 85 -21.82 0.32 2.18
CA GLY A 85 -22.03 -0.46 3.39
C GLY A 85 -20.78 -1.13 3.97
N ALA A 86 -19.58 -0.67 3.58
CA ALA A 86 -18.36 -1.15 4.21
C ALA A 86 -18.33 -0.83 5.72
N LYS A 87 -17.64 -1.68 6.47
CA LYS A 87 -17.48 -1.48 7.92
C LYS A 87 -16.37 -0.48 8.18
N ARG A 88 -16.54 0.33 9.23
CA ARG A 88 -15.45 1.15 9.76
C ARG A 88 -14.28 0.28 10.22
N MET A 89 -13.08 0.84 10.18
CA MET A 89 -11.89 0.21 10.76
C MET A 89 -12.19 -0.15 12.24
N PRO A 90 -12.06 -1.42 12.65
CA PRO A 90 -12.33 -1.79 14.03
C PRO A 90 -11.43 -1.00 14.99
N LEU A 91 -12.01 -0.35 16.00
CA LEU A 91 -11.25 0.44 16.98
C LEU A 91 -10.15 -0.39 17.67
N LYS A 92 -10.40 -1.68 17.90
CA LYS A 92 -9.40 -2.62 18.44
C LYS A 92 -8.16 -2.74 17.55
N VAL A 93 -8.32 -2.71 16.22
CA VAL A 93 -7.21 -2.74 15.26
C VAL A 93 -6.41 -1.45 15.33
N THR A 94 -7.06 -0.29 15.31
CA THR A 94 -6.36 1.01 15.42
C THR A 94 -5.60 1.14 16.73
N ARG A 95 -6.17 0.69 17.85
CA ARG A 95 -5.48 0.67 19.15
C ARG A 95 -4.26 -0.26 19.14
N ALA A 96 -4.41 -1.48 18.62
CA ALA A 96 -3.29 -2.42 18.49
C ALA A 96 -2.14 -1.86 17.63
N VAL A 97 -2.46 -1.17 16.54
CA VAL A 97 -1.47 -0.45 15.71
C VAL A 97 -0.77 0.65 16.50
N ILE A 98 -1.51 1.47 17.24
CA ILE A 98 -0.91 2.56 18.05
C ILE A 98 -0.02 1.99 19.15
N ASP A 99 -0.44 0.92 19.82
CA ASP A 99 0.39 0.21 20.80
C ASP A 99 1.70 -0.25 20.16
N ALA A 100 1.64 -0.88 18.97
CA ALA A 100 2.82 -1.35 18.22
C ALA A 100 3.75 -0.20 17.74
N ILE A 101 3.20 1.00 17.54
CA ILE A 101 3.99 2.20 17.23
C ILE A 101 4.74 2.67 18.48
N HIS A 102 4.09 2.65 19.64
CA HIS A 102 4.65 3.12 20.90
C HIS A 102 5.65 2.15 21.52
N ASP A 103 5.40 0.84 21.44
CA ASP A 103 6.31 -0.19 21.94
C ASP A 103 7.52 -0.42 21.01
N GLY A 104 7.50 0.17 19.81
CA GLY A 104 8.57 0.11 18.83
C GLY A 104 8.59 -1.17 18.00
N SER A 105 7.68 -2.12 18.24
CA SER A 105 7.64 -3.39 17.49
C SER A 105 7.44 -3.13 16.00
N LEU A 106 6.60 -2.14 15.65
CA LEU A 106 6.30 -1.84 14.25
C LEU A 106 7.52 -1.30 13.50
N ASP A 107 8.48 -0.64 14.16
CA ASP A 107 9.70 -0.17 13.49
C ASP A 107 10.57 -1.30 12.97
N GLN A 108 10.59 -2.41 13.70
CA GLN A 108 11.42 -3.58 13.46
C GLN A 108 10.76 -4.60 12.52
N GLU A 109 9.50 -4.35 12.13
CA GLU A 109 8.78 -5.24 11.21
C GLU A 109 9.33 -5.17 9.79
N GLU A 110 9.08 -6.25 9.04
CA GLU A 110 9.28 -6.24 7.61
C GLU A 110 8.13 -5.48 6.90
N TYR A 111 8.50 -4.74 5.86
CA TYR A 111 7.55 -3.95 5.08
C TYR A 111 7.46 -4.43 3.64
N CYS A 112 6.32 -4.18 3.02
CA CYS A 112 6.16 -4.27 1.58
C CYS A 112 5.59 -2.97 1.02
N VAL A 113 5.90 -2.70 -0.25
CA VAL A 113 5.40 -1.53 -0.95
C VAL A 113 3.97 -1.80 -1.40
N TYR A 114 3.05 -0.94 -1.00
CA TYR A 114 1.67 -0.93 -1.48
C TYR A 114 1.63 -0.33 -2.90
N PRO A 115 1.30 -1.12 -3.95
CA PRO A 115 1.49 -0.70 -5.34
C PRO A 115 0.71 0.56 -5.71
N GLY A 116 1.30 1.36 -6.58
CA GLY A 116 0.74 2.64 -7.04
C GLY A 116 0.86 3.77 -6.02
N TRP A 117 0.54 3.50 -4.76
CA TRP A 117 0.65 4.46 -3.66
C TRP A 117 2.08 4.65 -3.15
N GLY A 118 2.93 3.63 -3.29
CA GLY A 118 4.32 3.66 -2.81
C GLY A 118 4.44 3.62 -1.27
N LEU A 119 3.36 3.33 -0.56
CA LEU A 119 3.33 3.30 0.91
C LEU A 119 3.99 2.04 1.45
N GLN A 120 4.78 2.16 2.52
CA GLN A 120 5.34 1.00 3.23
C GLN A 120 4.31 0.46 4.21
N ILE A 121 3.73 -0.70 3.91
CA ILE A 121 2.78 -1.39 4.81
C ILE A 121 3.51 -2.55 5.51
N PRO A 122 3.27 -2.76 6.81
CA PRO A 122 3.93 -3.84 7.54
C PRO A 122 3.37 -5.20 7.09
N LYS A 123 4.22 -6.22 6.99
CA LYS A 123 3.79 -7.60 6.67
C LYS A 123 3.00 -8.21 7.83
N SER A 124 3.30 -7.81 9.05
CA SER A 124 2.67 -8.30 10.27
C SER A 124 2.50 -7.18 11.29
N CYS A 125 1.52 -7.31 12.18
CA CYS A 125 1.34 -6.43 13.33
C CYS A 125 0.56 -7.19 14.40
N SER A 126 1.11 -7.26 15.60
CA SER A 126 0.52 -8.02 16.70
C SER A 126 -0.93 -7.59 16.95
N ARG A 127 -1.82 -8.57 17.15
CA ARG A 127 -3.27 -8.37 17.40
C ARG A 127 -4.03 -7.71 16.24
N VAL A 128 -3.43 -7.60 15.05
CA VAL A 128 -4.09 -7.13 13.82
C VAL A 128 -4.21 -8.29 12.83
N PRO A 129 -5.42 -8.59 12.32
CA PRO A 129 -5.59 -9.63 11.31
C PRO A 129 -4.79 -9.33 10.02
N PRO A 130 -3.98 -10.27 9.50
CA PRO A 130 -3.13 -10.04 8.32
C PRO A 130 -3.89 -9.58 7.07
N GLN A 131 -5.13 -10.05 6.91
CA GLN A 131 -6.00 -9.66 5.80
C GLN A 131 -6.42 -8.18 5.81
N LEU A 132 -6.32 -7.49 6.97
CA LEU A 132 -6.62 -6.07 7.07
C LEU A 132 -5.42 -5.19 6.76
N LEU A 133 -4.19 -5.66 7.00
CA LEU A 133 -2.96 -4.88 6.79
C LEU A 133 -2.77 -4.48 5.32
N ASP A 134 -3.16 -5.36 4.41
CA ASP A 134 -3.19 -5.10 2.98
C ASP A 134 -4.63 -4.87 2.50
N PRO A 135 -5.00 -3.61 2.15
CA PRO A 135 -6.33 -3.29 1.65
C PRO A 135 -6.80 -4.18 0.50
N ARG A 136 -5.90 -4.66 -0.36
CA ARG A 136 -6.28 -5.52 -1.50
C ARG A 136 -6.91 -6.82 -1.05
N LYS A 137 -6.44 -7.37 0.08
CA LYS A 137 -6.92 -8.63 0.66
C LYS A 137 -8.21 -8.47 1.43
N ALA A 138 -8.52 -7.25 1.88
CA ALA A 138 -9.73 -6.95 2.63
C ALA A 138 -10.98 -6.82 1.73
N TRP A 139 -10.79 -6.54 0.44
CA TRP A 139 -11.90 -6.38 -0.51
C TRP A 139 -12.30 -7.74 -1.08
N LYS A 140 -13.61 -8.00 -1.13
CA LYS A 140 -14.17 -9.21 -1.76
C LYS A 140 -14.09 -9.18 -3.28
N ASP A 141 -14.29 -7.99 -3.86
CA ASP A 141 -14.28 -7.77 -5.30
C ASP A 141 -13.08 -6.91 -5.69
N VAL A 142 -12.12 -7.55 -6.37
CA VAL A 142 -10.88 -6.91 -6.87
C VAL A 142 -11.18 -5.85 -7.92
N LYS A 143 -12.23 -6.02 -8.74
CA LYS A 143 -12.62 -5.03 -9.73
C LYS A 143 -13.13 -3.76 -9.05
N ALA A 144 -14.02 -3.90 -8.06
CA ALA A 144 -14.50 -2.78 -7.27
C ALA A 144 -13.36 -2.06 -6.50
N PHE A 145 -12.38 -2.83 -6.00
CA PHE A 145 -11.17 -2.28 -5.38
C PHE A 145 -10.36 -1.43 -6.38
N ASN A 146 -10.13 -1.95 -7.58
CA ASN A 146 -9.38 -1.27 -8.63
C ASN A 146 -10.07 0.02 -9.08
N GLU A 147 -11.38 -0.03 -9.34
CA GLU A 147 -12.18 1.15 -9.70
C GLU A 147 -12.13 2.22 -8.61
N THR A 148 -12.31 1.83 -7.34
CA THR A 148 -12.23 2.76 -6.21
C THR A 148 -10.83 3.33 -6.03
N THR A 149 -9.79 2.51 -6.20
CA THR A 149 -8.41 2.96 -6.10
C THR A 149 -8.07 3.94 -7.22
N LYS A 150 -8.54 3.68 -8.45
CA LYS A 150 -8.38 4.58 -9.58
C LYS A 150 -9.03 5.94 -9.31
N GLU A 151 -10.30 5.93 -8.88
CA GLU A 151 -11.03 7.16 -8.50
C GLU A 151 -10.26 7.96 -7.45
N LEU A 152 -9.82 7.29 -6.38
CA LEU A 152 -9.11 7.96 -5.29
C LEU A 152 -7.75 8.51 -5.74
N VAL A 153 -6.98 7.77 -6.55
CA VAL A 153 -5.72 8.25 -7.10
C VAL A 153 -5.94 9.50 -7.96
N THR A 154 -6.96 9.50 -8.83
CA THR A 154 -7.32 10.68 -9.63
C THR A 154 -7.66 11.87 -8.75
N MET A 155 -8.42 11.69 -7.66
CA MET A 155 -8.72 12.77 -6.71
C MET A 155 -7.45 13.36 -6.08
N PHE A 156 -6.47 12.52 -5.73
CA PHE A 156 -5.18 13.00 -5.20
C PHE A 156 -4.40 13.79 -6.25
N GLN A 157 -4.32 13.28 -7.48
CA GLN A 157 -3.62 13.93 -8.59
C GLN A 157 -4.25 15.29 -8.93
N ASP A 158 -5.57 15.36 -9.05
CA ASP A 158 -6.30 16.60 -9.35
C ASP A 158 -6.14 17.64 -8.24
N SER A 159 -6.26 17.22 -6.98
CA SER A 159 -6.07 18.08 -5.81
C SER A 159 -4.65 18.62 -5.74
N PHE A 160 -3.65 17.77 -5.99
CA PHE A 160 -2.24 18.16 -6.02
C PHE A 160 -1.95 19.14 -7.16
N GLN A 161 -2.47 18.85 -8.36
CA GLN A 161 -2.28 19.69 -9.54
C GLN A 161 -2.80 21.11 -9.32
N LYS A 162 -4.00 21.23 -8.74
CA LYS A 162 -4.64 22.52 -8.49
C LYS A 162 -3.97 23.34 -7.38
N ARG A 163 -3.44 22.68 -6.35
CA ARG A 163 -3.00 23.33 -5.11
C ARG A 163 -1.50 23.53 -4.99
N PHE A 164 -0.69 22.63 -5.55
CA PHE A 164 0.74 22.53 -5.20
C PHE A 164 1.68 22.34 -6.39
N ALA A 165 1.23 21.74 -7.51
CA ALA A 165 2.14 21.28 -8.57
C ALA A 165 3.06 22.36 -9.16
N ALA A 166 2.57 23.60 -9.32
CA ALA A 166 3.34 24.70 -9.93
C ALA A 166 4.62 25.07 -9.16
N LYS A 167 4.66 24.84 -7.84
CA LYS A 167 5.79 25.18 -6.96
C LYS A 167 6.33 23.97 -6.20
N ALA A 168 5.89 22.77 -6.55
CA ALA A 168 6.33 21.55 -5.90
C ALA A 168 7.77 21.20 -6.31
N SER A 169 8.58 20.80 -5.32
CA SER A 169 9.87 20.18 -5.58
C SER A 169 9.69 18.82 -6.26
N ASP A 170 10.73 18.31 -6.90
CA ASP A 170 10.65 17.01 -7.59
C ASP A 170 10.46 15.85 -6.60
N ALA A 171 11.01 15.98 -5.39
CA ALA A 171 10.75 15.06 -4.27
C ALA A 171 9.27 15.01 -3.87
N LEU A 172 8.56 16.14 -3.95
CA LEU A 172 7.13 16.19 -3.65
C LEU A 172 6.29 15.64 -4.82
N LYS A 173 6.70 15.90 -6.06
CA LYS A 173 6.06 15.34 -7.26
C LYS A 173 6.20 13.81 -7.33
N SER A 174 7.33 13.26 -6.89
CA SER A 174 7.55 11.81 -6.87
C SER A 174 6.68 11.07 -5.85
N ALA A 175 6.22 11.77 -4.81
CA ALA A 175 5.31 11.23 -3.79
C ALA A 175 3.83 11.19 -4.25
N VAL A 176 3.49 11.75 -5.41
CA VAL A 176 2.13 11.71 -5.97
C VAL A 176 1.77 10.26 -6.34
N PRO A 177 0.62 9.73 -5.88
CA PRO A 177 0.25 8.35 -6.13
C PRO A 177 -0.05 8.11 -7.62
N LYS A 178 0.22 6.88 -8.06
CA LYS A 178 -0.05 6.39 -9.42
C LYS A 178 -1.06 5.26 -9.36
N TYR A 179 -1.89 5.13 -10.36
CA TYR A 179 -2.83 4.01 -10.42
C TYR A 179 -2.11 2.79 -11.01
N VAL A 180 -2.18 1.67 -10.31
CA VAL A 180 -1.68 0.37 -10.76
C VAL A 180 -2.81 -0.63 -10.59
N VAL A 181 -3.13 -1.37 -11.65
CA VAL A 181 -4.18 -2.39 -11.63
C VAL A 181 -3.71 -3.55 -10.76
N VAL A 182 -4.56 -4.01 -9.85
CA VAL A 182 -4.35 -5.26 -9.13
C VAL A 182 -5.04 -6.38 -9.90
N GLU A 183 -4.27 -7.32 -10.43
CA GLU A 183 -4.83 -8.51 -11.05
C GLU A 183 -5.37 -9.46 -9.97
N CYS A 184 -6.51 -10.07 -10.27
CA CYS A 184 -7.03 -11.14 -9.43
C CYS A 184 -6.09 -12.33 -9.61
N VAL A 185 -5.42 -12.77 -8.55
CA VAL A 185 -4.76 -14.09 -8.55
C VAL A 185 -5.90 -15.10 -8.63
N ARG A 186 -6.31 -15.46 -9.85
CA ARG A 186 -7.17 -16.61 -10.05
C ARG A 186 -6.44 -17.78 -9.42
N ALA A 187 -7.12 -18.48 -8.51
CA ALA A 187 -6.70 -19.80 -8.08
C ALA A 187 -6.31 -20.58 -9.34
N CYS A 188 -5.09 -21.11 -9.33
CA CYS A 188 -4.62 -22.02 -10.35
C CYS A 188 -5.70 -23.12 -10.52
N PRO A 189 -6.16 -23.44 -11.74
CA PRO A 189 -7.02 -24.59 -11.91
C PRO A 189 -6.15 -25.84 -11.76
N CYS A 190 -5.93 -26.27 -10.52
CA CYS A 190 -5.63 -27.66 -10.25
C CYS A 190 -6.94 -28.40 -10.54
N ALA A 191 -7.13 -28.81 -11.80
CA ALA A 191 -8.15 -29.76 -12.16
C ALA A 191 -7.95 -31.01 -11.31
N VAL A 192 -8.84 -31.22 -10.35
CA VAL A 192 -9.06 -32.54 -9.77
C VAL A 192 -9.90 -33.26 -10.81
N GLU A 193 -9.25 -34.04 -11.68
CA GLU A 193 -9.96 -35.07 -12.43
C GLU A 193 -10.36 -36.15 -11.41
N GLU A 194 -11.62 -36.14 -11.00
CA GLU A 194 -12.24 -37.31 -10.39
C GLU A 194 -12.34 -38.39 -11.47
N GLY A 195 -11.53 -39.44 -11.33
CA GLY A 195 -11.58 -40.61 -12.18
C GLY A 195 -12.89 -41.37 -11.97
N GLU A 196 -13.77 -41.28 -12.96
CA GLU A 196 -14.91 -42.18 -13.13
C GLU A 196 -14.44 -43.47 -13.83
N ARG A 197 -14.84 -44.62 -13.27
CA ARG A 197 -14.38 -45.95 -13.64
C ARG A 197 -14.95 -46.42 -14.98
N ASP A 198 -14.05 -46.93 -15.81
CA ASP A 198 -14.17 -47.86 -16.95
C ASP A 198 -15.54 -48.48 -17.29
N SER A 199 -15.88 -48.45 -18.59
CA SER A 199 -16.11 -49.70 -19.34
C SER A 199 -16.04 -49.45 -20.86
N THR A 200 -15.49 -50.42 -21.59
CA THR A 200 -15.48 -50.61 -23.07
C THR A 200 -14.31 -50.04 -23.91
N GLY A 201 -13.19 -50.76 -23.84
CA GLY A 201 -12.34 -51.25 -24.94
C GLY A 201 -12.26 -50.53 -26.29
N CYS A 202 -11.05 -50.10 -26.66
CA CYS A 202 -10.36 -50.54 -27.89
C CYS A 202 -8.87 -50.12 -27.87
N SER A 203 -8.01 -51.03 -28.32
CA SER A 203 -6.54 -50.95 -28.37
C SER A 203 -5.97 -49.71 -29.09
N PHE A 204 -4.77 -49.24 -28.69
CA PHE A 204 -3.50 -49.43 -29.43
C PHE A 204 -2.37 -48.50 -28.92
N ILE A 205 -1.24 -49.15 -28.61
CA ILE A 205 0.17 -48.71 -28.67
C ILE A 205 0.73 -47.68 -27.67
N LEU A 206 1.63 -48.25 -26.88
CA LEU A 206 2.59 -47.73 -25.91
C LEU A 206 3.77 -47.02 -26.61
N ALA A 207 4.13 -45.81 -26.17
CA ALA A 207 5.46 -45.23 -26.41
C ALA A 207 5.85 -44.26 -25.29
N CYS A 208 6.37 -44.81 -24.18
CA CYS A 208 7.17 -44.04 -23.21
C CYS A 208 8.61 -43.96 -23.71
N LEU A 209 9.11 -42.75 -23.97
CA LEU A 209 10.54 -42.47 -24.06
C LEU A 209 10.89 -41.39 -23.03
N ALA A 210 11.42 -41.84 -21.89
CA ALA A 210 12.23 -41.03 -21.00
C ALA A 210 13.69 -41.12 -21.46
N PRO A 211 14.53 -40.10 -21.22
CA PRO A 211 15.94 -40.33 -21.05
C PRO A 211 16.38 -40.17 -19.59
N VAL A 212 17.13 -41.20 -19.21
CA VAL A 212 17.85 -41.50 -17.99
C VAL A 212 18.90 -40.45 -17.64
N PHE A 213 19.13 -40.30 -16.33
CA PHE A 213 20.12 -39.44 -15.67
C PHE A 213 21.45 -40.17 -15.43
N THR A 214 22.52 -39.39 -15.17
CA THR A 214 23.81 -39.68 -14.47
C THR A 214 25.11 -39.88 -15.32
N PRO A 215 26.35 -39.72 -14.77
CA PRO A 215 27.06 -38.45 -14.51
C PRO A 215 28.60 -38.46 -14.86
N VAL A 216 29.39 -37.50 -14.32
CA VAL A 216 30.89 -37.42 -14.16
C VAL A 216 31.62 -36.66 -15.31
N SER A 217 32.59 -35.74 -15.20
CA SER A 217 33.49 -35.17 -14.14
C SER A 217 34.17 -33.86 -14.60
N ASP A 218 34.62 -33.05 -13.62
CA ASP A 218 35.83 -32.19 -13.53
C ASP A 218 36.17 -31.03 -14.51
N SER A 219 35.99 -29.79 -13.99
CA SER A 219 36.92 -28.62 -13.81
C SER A 219 38.00 -28.22 -14.86
N PRO A 220 38.52 -26.95 -14.91
CA PRO A 220 38.46 -25.87 -13.91
C PRO A 220 38.16 -24.42 -14.41
N ARG A 221 37.93 -23.54 -13.43
CA ARG A 221 37.72 -22.07 -13.55
C ARG A 221 38.98 -21.30 -13.96
N PRO A 222 38.87 -20.16 -14.68
CA PRO A 222 39.89 -19.12 -14.65
C PRO A 222 39.66 -18.09 -13.53
N LYS A 223 40.78 -17.61 -13.00
CA LYS A 223 40.94 -16.75 -11.82
C LYS A 223 40.64 -15.28 -12.09
N VAL A 224 40.14 -14.63 -11.04
CA VAL A 224 40.12 -13.18 -10.80
C VAL A 224 41.55 -12.64 -10.76
N GLN A 225 41.78 -11.46 -11.34
CA GLN A 225 42.99 -10.69 -11.11
C GLN A 225 42.65 -9.25 -10.72
N GLU A 226 42.86 -8.99 -9.44
CA GLU A 226 42.88 -7.70 -8.77
C GLU A 226 44.25 -7.03 -9.02
N ARG A 227 44.26 -5.73 -9.29
CA ARG A 227 45.45 -4.87 -9.16
C ARG A 227 45.05 -3.53 -8.57
N ALA A 228 45.60 -3.26 -7.39
CA ALA A 228 45.60 -1.97 -6.72
C ALA A 228 46.84 -1.14 -7.10
N ASP A 229 46.62 0.17 -7.19
CA ASP A 229 47.44 1.35 -6.89
C ASP A 229 48.95 1.43 -7.18
N ALA A 230 49.36 2.53 -7.84
CA ALA A 230 50.24 3.57 -7.28
C ALA A 230 50.69 4.62 -8.33
N ARG A 231 50.28 5.89 -8.16
CA ARG A 231 51.09 7.14 -8.13
C ARG A 231 50.23 8.38 -8.31
#